data_AF-A0A438ALB0-F1
#
_entry.id   AF-A0A438ALB0-F1
#
_cell.length_a   1.000
_cell.length_b   1.000
_cell.length_c   1.000
_cell.angle_alpha   90.00
_cell.angle_beta   90.00
_cell.angle_gamma   90.00
#
_symmetry.space_group_name_H-M   'P 1'
#
loop_
_entity.id
_entity.type
_entity.pdbx_description
1 polymer ?
#
loop_
_entity_poly.entity_id
_entity_poly.type
_entity_poly.pdbx_seq_one_letter_code
_entity_poly.pdbx_strand_id
1 'polypeptide(L)'
;MTPATLTRIDFGIGTVIALLMAGVFTWIGGQALVSTFVPGLLVTWAIFLWMHLKQVALPDGHGLYPLYFSVLAWQLLHFSEEFMTGFRVQFPALFGGSPFSTELFVGINMVSYFLFVMAFIGAFAGGRRFLLVPVLFFVVYGALGNAIAHTYWVIDQGGYFPGFFTAQLYWVLGILLVARIGGSWRMAVTATCGLGVLLVGVLAMTMQAA
;
A
#
# COMPACT_ATOMS: atom_id res chain seq x y z
N MET A 1 -27.22 -7.17 15.93
CA MET A 1 -25.82 -7.13 16.43
C MET A 1 -25.26 -5.75 16.14
N THR A 2 -24.59 -5.11 17.11
CA THR A 2 -23.93 -3.81 16.88
C THR A 2 -22.78 -3.99 15.89
N PRO A 3 -22.64 -3.11 14.89
CA PRO A 3 -21.55 -3.21 13.92
C PRO A 3 -20.19 -3.16 14.62
N ALA A 4 -19.24 -4.00 14.18
CA ALA A 4 -17.90 -4.03 14.74
C ALA A 4 -17.13 -2.75 14.38
N THR A 5 -16.51 -2.09 15.37
CA THR A 5 -15.67 -0.88 15.19
C THR A 5 -14.29 -1.05 15.83
N LEU A 6 -13.37 -0.13 15.57
CA LEU A 6 -12.03 -0.13 16.17
C LEU A 6 -12.07 0.33 17.63
N THR A 7 -11.66 -0.56 18.54
CA THR A 7 -11.48 -0.22 19.96
C THR A 7 -10.18 0.55 20.19
N ARG A 8 -10.00 1.11 21.40
CA ARG A 8 -8.73 1.75 21.79
C ARG A 8 -7.54 0.79 21.78
N ILE A 9 -7.78 -0.47 22.17
CA ILE A 9 -6.75 -1.52 22.16
C ILE A 9 -6.36 -1.84 20.72
N ASP A 10 -7.34 -2.02 19.83
CA ASP A 10 -7.08 -2.25 18.40
C ASP A 10 -6.25 -1.12 17.80
N PHE A 11 -6.62 0.13 18.11
CA PHE A 11 -5.91 1.30 17.64
C PHE A 11 -4.46 1.37 18.16
N GLY A 12 -4.26 1.09 19.45
CA GLY A 12 -2.93 1.06 20.07
C GLY A 12 -2.02 0.00 19.43
N ILE A 13 -2.51 -1.23 19.30
CA ILE A 13 -1.74 -2.33 18.68
C ILE A 13 -1.47 -2.03 17.20
N GLY A 14 -2.47 -1.56 16.45
CA GLY A 14 -2.29 -1.18 15.04
C GLY A 14 -1.26 -0.07 14.87
N THR A 15 -1.24 0.92 15.77
CA THR A 15 -0.22 1.99 15.75
C THR A 15 1.18 1.44 15.99
N VAL A 16 1.36 0.51 16.94
CA VAL A 16 2.64 -0.17 17.13
C VAL A 16 3.06 -0.93 15.88
N ILE A 17 2.14 -1.65 15.22
CA ILE A 17 2.42 -2.33 13.95
C ILE A 17 2.88 -1.34 12.88
N ALA A 18 2.21 -0.19 12.74
CA ALA A 18 2.62 0.86 11.80
C ALA A 18 4.05 1.37 12.10
N LEU A 19 4.37 1.64 13.36
CA LEU A 19 5.71 2.08 13.75
C LEU A 19 6.79 1.02 13.44
N LEU A 20 6.48 -0.25 13.69
CA LEU A 20 7.38 -1.36 13.35
C LEU A 20 7.60 -1.46 11.84
N MET A 21 6.53 -1.35 11.03
CA MET A 21 6.63 -1.32 9.58
C MET A 21 7.51 -0.15 9.09
N ALA A 22 7.31 1.05 9.64
CA ALA A 22 8.13 2.22 9.31
C ALA A 22 9.62 1.98 9.63
N GLY A 23 9.90 1.39 10.80
CA GLY A 23 11.26 1.01 11.20
C GLY A 23 11.89 0.01 10.23
N VAL A 24 11.14 -1.02 9.83
CA VAL A 24 11.59 -2.03 8.85
C VAL A 24 11.88 -1.41 7.48
N PHE A 25 11.00 -0.55 6.97
CA PHE A 25 11.21 0.12 5.67
C PHE A 25 12.43 1.01 5.67
N THR A 26 12.65 1.73 6.78
CA THR A 26 13.83 2.60 6.95
C THR A 26 15.12 1.79 7.05
N TRP A 27 15.09 0.64 7.73
CA TRP A 27 16.27 -0.20 7.94
C TRP A 27 16.69 -0.99 6.70
N ILE A 28 15.74 -1.60 5.98
CA ILE A 28 16.04 -2.56 4.91
C ILE A 28 16.18 -1.90 3.54
N GLY A 29 15.34 -0.91 3.23
CA GLY A 29 15.13 -0.50 1.83
C GLY A 29 15.78 0.79 1.38
N GLY A 30 16.57 1.42 2.25
CA GLY A 30 17.21 2.70 1.97
C GLY A 30 16.23 3.79 1.53
N GLN A 31 16.74 4.78 0.80
CA GLN A 31 15.96 5.95 0.40
C GLN A 31 14.75 5.60 -0.48
N ALA A 32 14.83 4.53 -1.27
CA ALA A 32 13.75 4.11 -2.16
C ALA A 32 12.49 3.71 -1.39
N LEU A 33 12.59 2.81 -0.40
CA LEU A 33 11.44 2.44 0.44
C LEU A 33 11.01 3.59 1.35
N VAL A 34 11.94 4.40 1.87
CA VAL A 34 11.57 5.56 2.71
C VAL A 34 10.74 6.56 1.91
N SER A 35 11.14 6.88 0.68
CA SER A 35 10.46 7.87 -0.16
C SER A 35 9.09 7.43 -0.68
N THR A 36 8.80 6.13 -0.61
CA THR A 36 7.58 5.56 -1.19
C THR A 36 6.66 4.94 -0.14
N PHE A 37 7.17 3.99 0.64
CA PHE A 37 6.36 3.19 1.56
C PHE A 37 5.99 4.00 2.81
N VAL A 38 6.87 4.88 3.31
CA VAL A 38 6.58 5.69 4.51
C VAL A 38 5.45 6.70 4.28
N PRO A 39 5.42 7.47 3.16
CA PRO A 39 4.24 8.26 2.80
C PRO A 39 2.94 7.45 2.72
N GLY A 40 3.00 6.28 2.07
CA GLY A 40 1.85 5.38 1.98
C GLY A 40 1.38 4.88 3.35
N LEU A 41 2.32 4.57 4.25
CA LEU A 41 2.04 4.14 5.61
C LEU A 41 1.50 5.26 6.49
N LEU A 42 1.94 6.51 6.27
CA LEU A 42 1.40 7.69 6.94
C LEU A 42 -0.09 7.86 6.60
N VAL A 43 -0.44 7.77 5.31
CA VAL A 43 -1.84 7.85 4.87
C VAL A 43 -2.65 6.65 5.37
N THR A 44 -2.06 5.45 5.36
CA THR A 44 -2.65 4.23 5.94
C THR A 44 -3.03 4.44 7.40
N TRP A 45 -2.09 4.94 8.20
CA TRP A 45 -2.30 5.21 9.62
C TRP A 45 -3.34 6.31 9.83
N ALA A 46 -3.33 7.36 9.00
CA ALA A 46 -4.35 8.42 9.06
C ALA A 46 -5.77 7.89 8.79
N ILE A 47 -5.95 6.99 7.82
CA ILE A 47 -7.23 6.31 7.58
C ILE A 47 -7.61 5.47 8.79
N PHE A 48 -6.68 4.69 9.34
CA PHE A 48 -6.93 3.84 10.50
C PHE A 48 -7.33 4.66 11.75
N LEU A 49 -6.65 5.79 11.99
CA LEU A 49 -7.00 6.77 13.01
C LEU A 49 -8.39 7.36 12.75
N TRP A 50 -8.68 7.77 11.52
CA TRP A 50 -10.01 8.30 11.15
C TRP A 50 -11.12 7.27 11.41
N MET A 51 -10.91 6.01 11.04
CA MET A 51 -11.86 4.92 11.31
C MET A 51 -12.10 4.72 12.80
N HIS A 52 -11.05 4.82 13.63
CA HIS A 52 -11.17 4.78 15.08
C HIS A 52 -11.93 6.00 15.62
N LEU A 53 -11.58 7.21 15.21
CA LEU A 53 -12.22 8.44 15.70
C LEU A 53 -13.69 8.55 15.29
N LYS A 54 -14.03 8.10 14.07
CA LYS A 54 -15.40 8.12 13.54
C LYS A 54 -16.19 6.87 13.86
N GLN A 55 -15.59 5.90 14.56
CA GLN A 55 -16.22 4.62 14.90
C GLN A 55 -16.87 3.97 13.68
N VAL A 56 -16.11 3.89 12.60
CA VAL A 56 -16.58 3.32 11.32
C VAL A 56 -16.92 1.85 11.53
N ALA A 57 -18.14 1.48 11.15
CA ALA A 57 -18.58 0.10 11.10
C ALA A 57 -17.77 -0.66 10.04
N LEU A 58 -17.09 -1.72 10.46
CA LEU A 58 -16.38 -2.58 9.53
C LEU A 58 -17.38 -3.35 8.67
N PRO A 59 -17.13 -3.44 7.35
CA PRO A 59 -17.97 -4.25 6.47
C PRO A 59 -17.85 -5.74 6.82
N ASP A 60 -18.86 -6.51 6.42
CA ASP A 60 -18.79 -7.96 6.47
C ASP A 60 -17.67 -8.46 5.55
N GLY A 61 -16.85 -9.38 6.07
CA GLY A 61 -15.74 -9.97 5.35
C GLY A 61 -16.18 -10.61 4.05
N HIS A 62 -17.31 -11.34 4.04
CA HIS A 62 -17.81 -12.05 2.85
C HIS A 62 -17.99 -11.13 1.63
N GLY A 63 -18.40 -9.88 1.84
CA GLY A 63 -18.54 -8.88 0.79
C GLY A 63 -17.21 -8.27 0.30
N LEU A 64 -16.13 -8.45 1.06
CA LEU A 64 -14.78 -7.96 0.73
C LEU A 64 -13.87 -9.02 0.12
N TYR A 65 -14.03 -10.32 0.46
CA TYR A 65 -13.15 -11.40 -0.03
C TYR A 65 -12.93 -11.33 -1.55
N PRO A 66 -13.97 -11.31 -2.41
CA PRO A 66 -13.76 -11.32 -3.86
C PRO A 66 -12.96 -10.11 -4.33
N LEU A 67 -13.25 -8.92 -3.79
CA LEU A 67 -12.56 -7.70 -4.18
C LEU A 67 -11.11 -7.70 -3.71
N TYR A 68 -10.87 -7.99 -2.42
CA TYR A 68 -9.52 -8.00 -1.84
C TYR A 68 -8.60 -8.98 -2.55
N PHE A 69 -9.08 -10.21 -2.77
CA PHE A 69 -8.29 -11.23 -3.46
C PHE A 69 -8.16 -10.97 -4.96
N SER A 70 -9.07 -10.22 -5.59
CA SER A 70 -8.87 -9.73 -6.97
C SER A 70 -7.74 -8.69 -7.02
N VAL A 71 -7.65 -7.77 -6.05
CA VAL A 71 -6.54 -6.81 -5.96
C VAL A 71 -5.22 -7.55 -5.71
N LEU A 72 -5.23 -8.56 -4.84
CA LEU A 72 -4.06 -9.40 -4.59
C LEU A 72 -3.65 -10.21 -5.83
N ALA A 73 -4.59 -10.81 -6.55
CA ALA A 73 -4.29 -11.53 -7.79
C ALA A 73 -3.66 -10.58 -8.83
N TRP A 74 -4.17 -9.35 -8.92
CA TRP A 74 -3.57 -8.33 -9.77
C TRP A 74 -2.18 -7.89 -9.29
N GLN A 75 -1.93 -7.85 -7.98
CA GLN A 75 -0.58 -7.65 -7.42
C GLN A 75 0.42 -8.70 -7.86
N LEU A 76 0.01 -9.96 -8.04
CA LEU A 76 0.89 -10.98 -8.59
C LEU A 76 1.25 -10.70 -10.05
N LEU A 77 0.28 -10.22 -10.86
CA LEU A 77 0.53 -9.82 -12.24
C LEU A 77 1.42 -8.58 -12.32
N HIS A 78 1.19 -7.61 -11.44
CA HIS A 78 1.99 -6.40 -11.35
C HIS A 78 3.44 -6.71 -11.00
N PHE A 79 3.65 -7.54 -9.97
CA PHE A 79 4.97 -8.03 -9.63
C PHE A 79 5.65 -8.80 -10.77
N SER A 80 4.88 -9.58 -11.54
CA SER A 80 5.39 -10.28 -12.72
C SER A 80 5.91 -9.29 -13.77
N GLU A 81 5.17 -8.22 -14.07
CA GLU A 81 5.63 -7.16 -14.98
C GLU A 81 6.89 -6.47 -14.44
N GLU A 82 6.88 -6.03 -13.18
CA GLU A 82 8.02 -5.39 -12.52
C GLU A 82 9.28 -6.27 -12.58
N PHE A 83 9.12 -7.57 -12.31
CA PHE A 83 10.21 -8.53 -12.38
C PHE A 83 10.76 -8.69 -13.79
N MET A 84 9.89 -8.90 -14.78
CA MET A 84 10.27 -9.13 -16.18
C MET A 84 10.87 -7.90 -16.83
N THR A 85 10.46 -6.70 -16.42
CA THR A 85 10.89 -5.43 -17.04
C THR A 85 11.98 -4.70 -16.26
N GLY A 86 12.49 -5.30 -15.18
CA GLY A 86 13.72 -4.86 -14.53
C GLY A 86 13.53 -3.80 -13.44
N PHE A 87 12.35 -3.75 -12.81
CA PHE A 87 12.05 -2.84 -11.70
C PHE A 87 13.10 -2.93 -10.58
N ARG A 88 13.56 -4.14 -10.24
CA ARG A 88 14.60 -4.38 -9.22
C ARG A 88 15.91 -3.61 -9.44
N VAL A 89 16.18 -3.20 -10.69
CA VAL A 89 17.36 -2.43 -11.08
C VAL A 89 17.02 -0.95 -11.15
N GLN A 90 15.93 -0.61 -11.85
CA GLN A 90 15.56 0.78 -12.14
C GLN A 90 15.04 1.52 -10.92
N PHE A 91 14.22 0.87 -10.09
CA PHE A 91 13.61 1.51 -8.92
C PHE A 91 14.62 2.01 -7.89
N PRO A 92 15.61 1.21 -7.43
CA PRO A 92 16.64 1.73 -6.53
C PRO A 92 17.47 2.85 -7.17
N ALA A 93 17.73 2.77 -8.48
CA ALA A 93 18.55 3.74 -9.21
C ALA A 93 17.94 5.15 -9.21
N LEU A 94 16.60 5.28 -9.21
CA LEU A 94 15.90 6.57 -9.06
C LEU A 94 16.31 7.34 -7.79
N PHE A 95 16.82 6.63 -6.78
CA PHE A 95 17.24 7.21 -5.50
C PHE A 95 18.74 7.07 -5.25
N GLY A 96 19.53 6.76 -6.29
CA GLY A 96 20.97 6.49 -6.19
C GLY A 96 21.34 5.20 -5.47
N GLY A 97 20.39 4.28 -5.31
CA GLY A 97 20.59 2.98 -4.69
C GLY A 97 21.14 1.94 -5.66
N SER A 98 21.81 0.92 -5.12
CA SER A 98 22.24 -0.24 -5.89
C SER A 98 21.06 -1.13 -6.27
N PRO A 99 21.13 -1.86 -7.41
CA PRO A 99 20.11 -2.84 -7.79
C PRO A 99 19.86 -3.86 -6.68
N PHE A 100 18.60 -4.23 -6.47
CA PHE A 100 18.27 -5.34 -5.59
C PHE A 100 18.68 -6.67 -6.22
N SER A 101 19.18 -7.59 -5.39
CA SER A 101 19.35 -8.98 -5.82
C SER A 101 17.98 -9.60 -6.13
N THR A 102 17.99 -10.61 -7.00
CA THR A 102 16.77 -11.33 -7.38
C THR A 102 16.08 -11.93 -6.16
N GLU A 103 16.87 -12.53 -5.27
CA GLU A 103 16.39 -13.21 -4.06
C GLU A 103 15.77 -12.21 -3.08
N LEU A 104 16.39 -11.04 -2.91
CA LEU A 104 15.86 -9.99 -2.05
C LEU A 104 14.55 -9.44 -2.59
N PHE A 105 14.52 -9.13 -3.89
CA PHE A 105 13.33 -8.57 -4.55
C PHE A 105 12.15 -9.54 -4.51
N VAL A 106 12.37 -10.82 -4.83
CA VAL A 106 11.33 -11.86 -4.75
C VAL A 106 10.94 -12.14 -3.30
N GLY A 107 11.92 -12.28 -2.40
CA GLY A 107 11.69 -12.63 -1.00
C GLY A 107 10.85 -11.59 -0.27
N ILE A 108 11.17 -10.31 -0.41
CA ILE A 108 10.38 -9.23 0.22
C ILE A 108 8.94 -9.23 -0.30
N ASN A 109 8.74 -9.40 -1.61
CA ASN A 109 7.39 -9.41 -2.19
C ASN A 109 6.58 -10.62 -1.73
N MET A 110 7.14 -11.84 -1.79
CA MET A 110 6.43 -13.06 -1.37
C MET A 110 6.07 -13.03 0.11
N VAL A 111 6.98 -12.58 0.98
CA VAL A 111 6.70 -12.40 2.41
C VAL A 111 5.61 -11.36 2.62
N SER A 112 5.67 -10.23 1.91
CA SER A 112 4.65 -9.18 2.02
C SER A 112 3.27 -9.69 1.62
N TYR A 113 3.14 -10.40 0.50
CA TYR A 113 1.86 -10.93 0.03
C TYR A 113 1.29 -11.97 1.01
N PHE A 114 2.14 -12.84 1.55
CA PHE A 114 1.73 -13.75 2.61
C PHE A 114 1.19 -13.01 3.83
N LEU A 115 1.91 -11.98 4.31
CA LEU A 115 1.47 -11.20 5.46
C LEU A 115 0.17 -10.43 5.18
N PHE A 116 -0.03 -9.91 3.97
CA PHE A 116 -1.27 -9.23 3.58
C PHE A 116 -2.47 -10.19 3.51
N VAL A 117 -2.26 -11.42 3.06
CA VAL A 117 -3.29 -12.48 3.11
C VAL A 117 -3.64 -12.80 4.56
N MET A 118 -2.64 -13.08 5.39
CA MET A 118 -2.84 -13.45 6.79
C MET A 118 -3.48 -12.31 7.59
N ALA A 119 -3.09 -11.07 7.33
CA ALA A 119 -3.67 -9.89 7.95
C ALA A 119 -5.16 -9.74 7.59
N PHE A 120 -5.53 -9.92 6.32
CA PHE A 120 -6.91 -9.82 5.87
C PHE A 120 -7.80 -10.90 6.51
N ILE A 121 -7.34 -12.17 6.46
CA ILE A 121 -8.05 -13.28 7.09
C ILE A 121 -8.17 -13.04 8.60
N GLY A 122 -7.08 -12.64 9.26
CA GLY A 122 -7.08 -12.35 10.69
C GLY A 122 -8.02 -11.21 11.08
N ALA A 123 -8.09 -10.15 10.26
CA ALA A 123 -8.98 -9.00 10.50
C ALA A 123 -10.46 -9.36 10.31
N PHE A 124 -10.81 -10.05 9.22
CA PHE A 124 -12.21 -10.23 8.81
C PHE A 124 -12.83 -11.59 9.19
N ALA A 125 -12.06 -12.68 9.20
CA ALA A 125 -12.53 -13.97 9.74
C ALA A 125 -12.13 -14.16 11.21
N GLY A 126 -10.93 -13.72 11.59
CA GLY A 126 -10.42 -13.86 12.96
C GLY A 126 -10.86 -12.77 13.94
N GLY A 127 -11.50 -11.69 13.45
CA GLY A 127 -11.97 -10.55 14.25
C GLY A 127 -10.85 -9.71 14.87
N ARG A 128 -9.60 -9.85 14.42
CA ARG A 128 -8.42 -9.13 14.94
C ARG A 128 -8.24 -7.79 14.23
N ARG A 129 -9.02 -6.80 14.63
CA ARG A 129 -9.17 -5.51 13.91
C ARG A 129 -7.89 -4.68 13.83
N PHE A 130 -6.95 -4.85 14.77
CA PHE A 130 -5.63 -4.22 14.67
C PHE A 130 -4.83 -4.64 13.43
N LEU A 131 -5.14 -5.80 12.82
CA LEU A 131 -4.55 -6.24 11.55
C LEU A 131 -5.06 -5.45 10.34
N LEU A 132 -5.99 -4.51 10.52
CA LEU A 132 -6.38 -3.61 9.44
C LEU A 132 -5.23 -2.70 8.98
N VAL A 133 -4.20 -2.47 9.79
CA VAL A 133 -3.05 -1.66 9.36
C VAL A 133 -2.32 -2.28 8.16
N PRO A 134 -1.83 -3.53 8.20
CA PRO A 134 -1.23 -4.17 7.03
C PRO A 134 -2.22 -4.36 5.87
N VAL A 135 -3.50 -4.60 6.14
CA VAL A 135 -4.55 -4.65 5.10
C VAL A 135 -4.67 -3.31 4.38
N LEU A 136 -4.83 -2.22 5.14
CA LEU A 136 -4.94 -0.88 4.58
C LEU A 136 -3.64 -0.48 3.88
N PHE A 137 -2.47 -0.85 4.41
CA PHE A 137 -1.19 -0.55 3.78
C PHE A 137 -1.07 -1.20 2.40
N PHE A 138 -1.47 -2.46 2.27
CA PHE A 138 -1.52 -3.13 0.97
C PHE A 138 -2.38 -2.38 -0.03
N VAL A 139 -3.55 -1.89 0.38
CA VAL A 139 -4.47 -1.20 -0.55
C VAL A 139 -4.02 0.24 -0.83
N VAL A 140 -3.61 0.97 0.21
CA VAL A 140 -3.22 2.39 0.13
C VAL A 140 -1.89 2.55 -0.59
N TYR A 141 -0.89 1.74 -0.26
CA TYR A 141 0.40 1.82 -0.94
C TYR A 141 0.57 0.75 -2.02
N GLY A 142 0.39 -0.53 -1.67
CA GLY A 142 0.59 -1.64 -2.60
C GLY A 142 -0.31 -1.59 -3.84
N ALA A 143 -1.50 -0.98 -3.77
CA ALA A 143 -2.31 -0.70 -4.95
C ALA A 143 -2.25 0.78 -5.35
N LEU A 144 -2.84 1.69 -4.57
CA LEU A 144 -2.95 3.10 -4.96
C LEU A 144 -1.60 3.80 -5.08
N GLY A 145 -0.69 3.56 -4.13
CA GLY A 145 0.68 4.09 -4.18
C GLY A 145 1.42 3.65 -5.44
N ASN A 146 1.29 2.38 -5.85
CA ASN A 146 1.84 1.90 -7.12
C ASN A 146 1.21 2.61 -8.33
N ALA A 147 -0.11 2.76 -8.38
CA ALA A 147 -0.77 3.51 -9.47
C ALA A 147 -0.20 4.94 -9.60
N ILE A 148 -0.07 5.63 -8.47
CA ILE A 148 0.45 7.00 -8.40
C ILE A 148 1.93 7.06 -8.80
N ALA A 149 2.77 6.25 -8.16
CA ALA A 149 4.21 6.29 -8.32
C ALA A 149 4.63 5.90 -9.73
N HIS A 150 4.09 4.80 -10.27
CA HIS A 150 4.39 4.38 -11.64
C HIS A 150 3.92 5.40 -12.68
N THR A 151 2.79 6.06 -12.46
CA THR A 151 2.35 7.16 -13.33
C THR A 151 3.32 8.34 -13.28
N TYR A 152 3.76 8.71 -12.08
CA TYR A 152 4.74 9.79 -11.92
C TYR A 152 6.09 9.45 -12.56
N TRP A 153 6.60 8.23 -12.37
CA TRP A 153 7.88 7.79 -12.95
C TRP A 153 7.86 7.82 -14.48
N VAL A 154 6.75 7.44 -15.12
CA VAL A 154 6.64 7.56 -16.58
C VAL A 154 6.67 9.01 -17.05
N ILE A 155 6.04 9.92 -16.32
CA ILE A 155 6.05 11.36 -16.64
C ILE A 155 7.47 11.93 -16.48
N ASP A 156 8.11 11.62 -15.35
CA ASP A 156 9.44 12.12 -14.98
C ASP A 156 10.53 11.60 -15.94
N GLN A 157 10.49 10.31 -16.27
CA GLN A 157 11.50 9.67 -17.13
C GLN A 157 11.21 9.85 -18.63
N GLY A 158 10.04 10.40 -19.00
CA GLY A 158 9.64 10.60 -20.39
C GLY A 158 9.49 9.30 -21.20
N GLY A 159 9.31 8.16 -20.52
CA GLY A 159 9.33 6.83 -21.12
C GLY A 159 8.68 5.77 -20.24
N TYR A 160 8.57 4.55 -20.76
CA TYR A 160 8.01 3.43 -19.99
C TYR A 160 8.87 3.14 -18.75
N PHE A 161 8.21 2.98 -17.60
CA PHE A 161 8.82 2.52 -16.35
C PHE A 161 8.29 1.12 -15.97
N PRO A 162 9.13 0.18 -15.53
CA PRO A 162 8.74 -1.19 -15.19
C PRO A 162 7.54 -1.28 -14.26
N GLY A 163 6.44 -1.93 -14.67
CA GLY A 163 5.23 -2.09 -13.83
C GLY A 163 4.13 -1.08 -14.13
N PHE A 164 4.38 -0.10 -15.02
CA PHE A 164 3.41 0.95 -15.33
C PHE A 164 2.08 0.42 -15.88
N PHE A 165 2.10 -0.59 -16.77
CA PHE A 165 0.88 -1.02 -17.46
C PHE A 165 -0.11 -1.65 -16.49
N THR A 166 0.34 -2.61 -15.69
CA THR A 166 -0.50 -3.26 -14.68
C THR A 166 -0.86 -2.31 -13.54
N ALA A 167 -0.01 -1.36 -13.15
CA ALA A 167 -0.31 -0.42 -12.07
C ALA A 167 -1.60 0.41 -12.32
N GLN A 168 -1.99 0.63 -13.58
CA GLN A 168 -3.13 1.49 -13.91
C GLN A 168 -4.47 0.96 -13.41
N LEU A 169 -4.64 -0.36 -13.30
CA LEU A 169 -5.90 -0.92 -12.80
C LEU A 169 -6.15 -0.57 -11.32
N TYR A 170 -5.10 -0.25 -10.56
CA TYR A 170 -5.23 0.15 -9.16
C TYR A 170 -5.91 1.49 -8.95
N TRP A 171 -5.96 2.38 -9.96
CA TRP A 171 -6.78 3.58 -9.89
C TRP A 171 -8.26 3.27 -9.64
N VAL A 172 -8.72 2.11 -10.11
CA VAL A 172 -10.11 1.65 -9.92
C VAL A 172 -10.20 0.71 -8.73
N LEU A 173 -9.39 -0.34 -8.70
CA LEU A 173 -9.49 -1.38 -7.67
C LEU A 173 -9.09 -0.89 -6.29
N GLY A 174 -8.03 -0.08 -6.20
CA GLY A 174 -7.53 0.46 -4.95
C GLY A 174 -8.55 1.39 -4.28
N ILE A 175 -9.08 2.37 -5.03
CA ILE A 175 -10.04 3.33 -4.47
C ILE A 175 -11.35 2.65 -4.08
N LEU A 176 -11.82 1.68 -4.87
CA LEU A 176 -13.01 0.90 -4.57
C LEU A 176 -12.83 0.16 -3.24
N LEU A 177 -11.69 -0.49 -3.03
CA LEU A 177 -11.43 -1.26 -1.83
C LEU A 177 -11.25 -0.36 -0.59
N VAL A 178 -10.58 0.80 -0.70
CA VAL A 178 -10.54 1.80 0.39
C VAL A 178 -11.95 2.29 0.73
N ALA A 179 -12.77 2.60 -0.27
CA ALA A 179 -14.15 3.06 -0.07
C ALA A 179 -15.01 2.00 0.63
N ARG A 180 -14.82 0.72 0.29
CA ARG A 180 -15.55 -0.40 0.91
C ARG A 180 -15.10 -0.64 2.35
N ILE A 181 -13.79 -0.66 2.61
CA ILE A 181 -13.25 -0.88 3.98
C ILE A 181 -13.62 0.30 4.89
N GLY A 182 -13.46 1.53 4.43
CA GLY A 182 -13.74 2.74 5.21
C GLY A 182 -15.19 3.21 5.16
N GLY A 183 -16.07 2.50 4.45
CA GLY A 183 -17.50 2.79 4.34
C GLY A 183 -17.84 4.16 3.70
N SER A 184 -16.90 4.80 3.01
CA SER A 184 -17.07 6.16 2.50
C SER A 184 -16.22 6.45 1.26
N TRP A 185 -16.89 6.73 0.14
CA TRP A 185 -16.26 7.21 -1.08
C TRP A 185 -15.57 8.57 -0.91
N ARG A 186 -16.16 9.48 -0.13
CA ARG A 186 -15.57 10.79 0.13
C ARG A 186 -14.23 10.66 0.83
N MET A 187 -14.16 9.80 1.84
CA MET A 187 -12.90 9.52 2.55
C MET A 187 -11.89 8.87 1.59
N ALA A 188 -12.30 7.87 0.81
CA ALA A 188 -11.42 7.20 -0.13
C ALA A 188 -10.81 8.16 -1.16
N VAL A 189 -11.63 8.98 -1.82
CA VAL A 189 -11.16 10.02 -2.77
C VAL A 189 -10.22 11.00 -2.08
N THR A 190 -10.58 11.50 -0.89
CA THR A 190 -9.75 12.45 -0.15
C THR A 190 -8.39 11.84 0.20
N ALA A 191 -8.38 10.59 0.67
CA ALA A 191 -7.15 9.88 1.02
C ALA A 191 -6.30 9.57 -0.22
N THR A 192 -6.91 9.17 -1.34
CA THR A 192 -6.20 8.93 -2.61
C THR A 192 -5.58 10.23 -3.15
N CYS A 193 -6.32 11.34 -3.16
CA CYS A 193 -5.79 12.63 -3.58
C CYS A 193 -4.67 13.13 -2.64
N GLY A 194 -4.88 12.98 -1.33
CA GLY A 194 -3.87 13.34 -0.33
C GLY A 194 -2.59 12.51 -0.46
N LEU A 195 -2.74 11.19 -0.69
CA LEU A 195 -1.61 10.32 -1.03
C LEU A 195 -0.93 10.76 -2.32
N GLY A 196 -1.69 11.10 -3.36
CA GLY A 196 -1.15 11.59 -4.63
C GLY A 196 -0.26 12.82 -4.44
N VAL A 197 -0.78 13.86 -3.79
CA VAL A 197 -0.02 15.09 -3.50
C VAL A 197 1.22 14.80 -2.66
N LEU A 198 1.06 14.04 -1.58
CA LEU A 198 2.15 13.73 -0.67
C LEU A 198 3.24 12.89 -1.36
N LEU A 199 2.86 11.79 -2.00
CA LEU A 199 3.78 10.84 -2.61
C LEU A 199 4.50 11.48 -3.80
N VAL A 200 3.79 12.16 -4.70
CA VAL A 200 4.42 12.87 -5.81
C VAL A 200 5.36 13.96 -5.30
N GLY A 201 4.95 14.72 -4.28
CA GLY A 201 5.80 15.74 -3.67
C GLY A 201 7.09 15.17 -3.07
N VAL A 202 7.00 14.04 -2.36
CA VAL A 202 8.17 13.35 -1.82
C VAL A 202 9.05 12.82 -2.95
N LEU A 203 8.47 12.14 -3.95
CA LEU A 203 9.21 11.61 -5.09
C LEU A 203 9.96 12.71 -5.85
N ALA A 204 9.31 13.84 -6.13
CA ALA A 204 9.93 14.98 -6.79
C ALA A 204 11.09 15.60 -6.01
N MET A 205 11.12 15.45 -4.68
CA MET A 205 12.19 15.97 -3.82
C MET A 205 13.33 14.99 -3.58
N THR A 206 13.07 13.68 -3.67
CA THR A 206 14.03 12.65 -3.25
C THR A 206 14.60 11.83 -4.40
N MET A 207 13.93 11.80 -5.55
CA MET A 207 14.49 11.20 -6.75
C MET A 207 15.66 12.03 -7.26
N GLN A 208 16.70 11.37 -7.75
CA GLN A 208 17.80 12.03 -8.43
C GLN A 208 17.36 12.43 -9.83
N ALA A 209 17.76 13.63 -10.28
CA ALA A 209 17.48 14.06 -11.64
C ALA A 209 18.08 13.04 -12.63
N ALA A 210 17.27 12.68 -13.63
CA ALA A 210 17.69 11.84 -14.74
C ALA A 210 18.82 12.49 -15.56
#